data_AF-A0A9D8ZPK6-F1
#
_entry.id   AF-A0A9D8ZPK6-F1
#
_cell.length_a   1.000
_cell.length_b   1.000
_cell.length_c   1.000
_cell.angle_alpha   90.00
_cell.angle_beta   90.00
_cell.angle_gamma   90.00
#
_symmetry.space_group_name_H-M   'P 1'
#
loop_
_entity.id
_entity.type
_entity.pdbx_description
1 polymer ?
#
loop_
_entity_poly.entity_id
_entity_poly.type
_entity_poly.pdbx_seq_one_letter_code
_entity_poly.pdbx_strand_id
1 'polypeptide(L)'
;MGLFSSILKSFLPGGGRRRKKRRRGGAVQAGGGFRPTDGSADGKVVIAPLFGSGGKEVTDRLAGMLSQESAVQTVVASQVLRQNIRLGLVERLMLVHEEGRKLLEDEEAELLIWGEMEDMGTVARLHFLTVTGTQDGQPGAFGMIDTLDLPVPLPDEAGATVRAVALAALVPVARGSRKTLAERLVAHLNDAPKVLEKLPPDAPEECRIMIENALGNAYATSYKLGAKKAFNDAMMHYEAAEKLIDPQTAPMIWAVVNTHVGLIQETYSKGNRDPESLLAAIKRYDGIAATLSRDAHASDWALAHMRRAMAYYKLATVESAQAATHLKTAASAFEEALTVYDRNSMPDRWAEVMNHYGVVQMALGGHGRANAVLQQSITTFRKALEVRKRETQPLLWAQTANNLGAACFALAKQTKEEYLLEEAALYFQGAIQVYRKVRGQKKRVDVISKNLARVQQLLGDEAA
;
A
#
# COMPACT_ATOMS: atom_id res chain seq x y z
N MET A 1 -20.44 27.07 -3.50
CA MET A 1 -20.41 25.61 -3.26
C MET A 1 -19.94 24.75 -4.45
N GLY A 2 -19.35 25.31 -5.54
CA GLY A 2 -19.20 24.54 -6.81
C GLY A 2 -17.79 24.15 -7.30
N LEU A 3 -16.69 24.71 -6.77
CA LEU A 3 -15.33 24.48 -7.32
C LEU A 3 -14.40 23.67 -6.40
N PHE A 4 -14.57 23.78 -5.08
CA PHE A 4 -13.81 23.01 -4.07
C PHE A 4 -14.06 21.50 -4.20
N SER A 5 -15.29 21.10 -4.53
CA SER A 5 -15.63 19.72 -4.91
C SER A 5 -14.90 19.25 -6.18
N SER A 6 -14.59 20.15 -7.12
CA SER A 6 -13.86 19.79 -8.36
C SER A 6 -12.36 19.58 -8.14
N ILE A 7 -11.75 20.33 -7.20
CA ILE A 7 -10.35 20.15 -6.81
C ILE A 7 -10.21 18.82 -6.04
N LEU A 8 -11.11 18.53 -5.09
CA LEU A 8 -11.16 17.23 -4.39
C LEU A 8 -11.43 16.03 -5.33
N LYS A 9 -12.33 16.16 -6.30
CA LYS A 9 -12.59 15.10 -7.30
C LYS A 9 -11.42 14.84 -8.25
N SER A 10 -10.49 15.78 -8.39
CA SER A 10 -9.32 15.64 -9.27
C SER A 10 -8.22 14.73 -8.71
N PHE A 11 -8.34 14.30 -7.45
CA PHE A 11 -7.40 13.41 -6.77
C PHE A 11 -7.73 11.90 -6.90
N LEU A 12 -8.75 11.52 -7.69
CA LEU A 12 -9.10 10.12 -7.97
C LEU A 12 -9.25 9.87 -9.49
N PRO A 13 -8.74 8.76 -10.06
CA PRO A 13 -8.88 8.48 -11.49
C PRO A 13 -10.31 8.01 -11.83
N GLY A 14 -11.13 8.92 -12.37
CA GLY A 14 -12.44 8.61 -12.94
C GLY A 14 -12.37 7.74 -14.19
N GLY A 15 -13.30 6.78 -14.28
CA GLY A 15 -13.48 5.83 -15.37
C GLY A 15 -14.13 6.44 -16.61
N GLY A 16 -13.71 5.97 -17.79
CA GLY A 16 -14.27 6.39 -19.08
C GLY A 16 -13.57 5.68 -20.24
N ARG A 17 -14.35 4.87 -20.96
CA ARG A 17 -13.96 4.04 -22.11
C ARG A 17 -13.32 4.86 -23.23
N ARG A 18 -12.24 4.37 -23.85
CA ARG A 18 -11.82 4.82 -25.21
C ARG A 18 -11.20 3.71 -26.07
N ARG A 19 -11.56 3.80 -27.36
CA ARG A 19 -11.18 2.97 -28.51
C ARG A 19 -9.66 2.92 -28.76
N LYS A 20 -9.24 1.80 -29.38
CA LYS A 20 -7.88 1.42 -29.76
C LYS A 20 -7.30 2.31 -30.89
N LYS A 21 -6.02 2.68 -30.77
CA LYS A 21 -5.04 2.64 -31.88
C LYS A 21 -3.65 2.29 -31.33
N ARG A 22 -2.96 1.39 -32.05
CA ARG A 22 -1.62 0.85 -31.77
C ARG A 22 -0.55 1.80 -32.30
N ARG A 23 0.58 1.91 -31.59
CA ARG A 23 1.93 2.01 -32.18
C ARG A 23 3.01 1.66 -31.13
N ARG A 24 4.07 1.02 -31.61
CA ARG A 24 5.21 0.36 -30.92
C ARG A 24 6.34 1.36 -30.60
N GLY A 25 7.16 1.01 -29.60
CA GLY A 25 8.60 1.34 -29.58
C GLY A 25 9.12 2.12 -28.36
N GLY A 26 9.92 1.43 -27.52
CA GLY A 26 11.17 1.96 -26.95
C GLY A 26 11.15 2.77 -25.64
N ALA A 27 11.42 2.10 -24.53
CA ALA A 27 12.40 2.46 -23.47
C ALA A 27 12.22 1.46 -22.30
N VAL A 28 13.21 0.59 -22.10
CA VAL A 28 13.25 -0.35 -20.97
C VAL A 28 13.56 0.45 -19.72
N GLN A 29 12.55 0.62 -18.87
CA GLN A 29 12.70 1.12 -17.51
C GLN A 29 13.12 -0.07 -16.64
N ALA A 30 14.20 0.10 -15.87
CA ALA A 30 14.71 -0.88 -14.90
C ALA A 30 13.59 -1.39 -13.97
N GLY A 31 13.79 -2.62 -13.48
CA GLY A 31 12.80 -3.59 -13.02
C GLY A 31 11.97 -3.21 -11.80
N GLY A 32 11.07 -4.12 -11.40
CA GLY A 32 10.36 -4.02 -10.12
C GLY A 32 8.84 -4.23 -10.16
N GLY A 33 8.28 -4.81 -11.24
CA GLY A 33 6.86 -5.19 -11.20
C GLY A 33 6.47 -6.10 -12.36
N PHE A 34 5.39 -6.86 -12.15
CA PHE A 34 4.91 -7.92 -13.04
C PHE A 34 4.61 -7.39 -14.45
N ARG A 35 5.26 -8.00 -15.46
CA ARG A 35 5.25 -7.60 -16.87
C ARG A 35 5.04 -8.82 -17.76
N PRO A 36 3.83 -9.02 -18.30
CA PRO A 36 3.62 -10.08 -19.26
C PRO A 36 4.51 -9.94 -20.48
N THR A 37 5.21 -11.00 -20.87
CA THR A 37 6.02 -11.04 -22.09
C THR A 37 5.42 -12.03 -23.08
N ASP A 38 5.53 -11.74 -24.38
CA ASP A 38 4.89 -12.51 -25.45
C ASP A 38 5.57 -13.90 -25.71
N GLY A 39 6.24 -14.52 -24.73
CA GLY A 39 6.89 -15.84 -24.94
C GLY A 39 7.89 -16.36 -23.89
N SER A 40 8.19 -15.61 -22.82
CA SER A 40 8.92 -16.07 -21.62
C SER A 40 8.08 -15.70 -20.40
N ALA A 41 8.32 -16.27 -19.21
CA ALA A 41 7.46 -16.02 -18.04
C ALA A 41 7.14 -14.52 -17.82
N ASP A 42 5.90 -14.23 -17.41
CA ASP A 42 5.36 -12.88 -17.26
C ASP A 42 5.90 -12.13 -15.99
N GLY A 43 6.71 -12.82 -15.19
CA GLY A 43 7.49 -12.29 -14.06
C GLY A 43 8.46 -13.34 -13.52
N LYS A 44 9.37 -12.93 -12.64
CA LYS A 44 10.36 -13.75 -11.94
C LYS A 44 10.13 -13.65 -10.43
N VAL A 45 9.96 -14.80 -9.79
CA VAL A 45 9.87 -14.96 -8.33
C VAL A 45 11.13 -15.66 -7.87
N VAL A 46 11.86 -15.03 -6.97
CA VAL A 46 13.03 -15.62 -6.33
C VAL A 46 12.65 -16.11 -4.93
N ILE A 47 13.14 -17.29 -4.56
CA ILE A 47 13.00 -17.85 -3.22
C ILE A 47 14.38 -17.91 -2.59
N ALA A 48 14.60 -17.16 -1.51
CA ALA A 48 15.78 -17.34 -0.68
C ALA A 48 15.60 -18.62 0.17
N PRO A 49 16.62 -19.48 0.31
CA PRO A 49 16.45 -20.70 1.10
C PRO A 49 16.10 -20.36 2.54
N LEU A 50 15.09 -21.05 3.08
CA LEU A 50 14.59 -20.80 4.42
C LEU A 50 15.68 -21.06 5.45
N PHE A 51 15.85 -20.13 6.38
CA PHE A 51 16.80 -20.28 7.46
C PHE A 51 16.28 -21.28 8.51
N GLY A 52 17.10 -22.26 8.88
CA GLY A 52 16.79 -23.24 9.94
C GLY A 52 16.82 -24.70 9.47
N SER A 53 16.58 -25.62 10.40
CA SER A 53 16.65 -27.07 10.15
C SER A 53 15.59 -27.50 9.14
N GLY A 54 15.97 -28.27 8.11
CA GLY A 54 15.06 -28.70 7.04
C GLY A 54 14.66 -27.58 6.06
N GLY A 55 15.19 -26.36 6.23
CA GLY A 55 14.78 -25.20 5.45
C GLY A 55 15.07 -25.34 3.96
N LYS A 56 16.16 -26.03 3.58
CA LYS A 56 16.49 -26.29 2.17
C LYS A 56 15.46 -27.21 1.52
N GLU A 57 15.10 -28.31 2.16
CA GLU A 57 14.12 -29.28 1.65
C GLU A 57 12.74 -28.64 1.48
N VAL A 58 12.32 -27.81 2.44
CA VAL A 58 11.08 -27.03 2.34
C VAL A 58 11.16 -26.00 1.20
N THR A 59 12.29 -25.31 1.05
CA THR A 59 12.53 -24.38 -0.06
C THR A 59 12.39 -25.07 -1.41
N ASP A 60 13.02 -26.24 -1.58
CA ASP A 60 12.98 -27.02 -2.82
C ASP A 60 11.53 -27.44 -3.14
N ARG A 61 10.72 -27.80 -2.12
CA ARG A 61 9.31 -28.13 -2.30
C ARG A 61 8.45 -26.90 -2.64
N LEU A 62 8.67 -25.76 -2.00
CA LEU A 62 8.00 -24.50 -2.33
C LEU A 62 8.31 -24.05 -3.77
N ALA A 63 9.56 -24.18 -4.19
CA ALA A 63 9.98 -23.89 -5.56
C ALA A 63 9.26 -24.79 -6.58
N GLY A 64 9.12 -26.09 -6.28
CA GLY A 64 8.36 -27.03 -7.09
C GLY A 64 6.87 -26.68 -7.20
N MET A 65 6.25 -26.26 -6.10
CA MET A 65 4.85 -25.80 -6.08
C MET A 65 4.63 -24.54 -6.91
N LEU A 66 5.54 -23.56 -6.80
CA LEU A 66 5.46 -22.29 -7.54
C LEU A 66 5.76 -22.45 -9.03
N SER A 67 6.67 -23.35 -9.40
CA SER A 67 7.03 -23.61 -10.80
C SER A 67 5.85 -24.14 -11.64
N GLN A 68 4.75 -24.56 -11.01
CA GLN A 68 3.50 -24.91 -11.71
C GLN A 68 2.70 -23.69 -12.19
N GLU A 69 3.02 -22.47 -11.74
CA GLU A 69 2.44 -21.24 -12.31
C GLU A 69 3.25 -20.78 -13.53
N SER A 70 2.75 -21.12 -14.71
CA SER A 70 3.34 -20.73 -16.00
C SER A 70 3.59 -19.22 -16.19
N ALA A 71 2.88 -18.36 -15.46
CA ALA A 71 3.04 -16.91 -15.54
C ALA A 71 4.28 -16.40 -14.81
N VAL A 72 4.93 -17.19 -13.95
CA VAL A 72 6.13 -16.78 -13.23
C VAL A 72 7.26 -17.78 -13.40
N GLN A 73 8.48 -17.27 -13.60
CA GLN A 73 9.69 -18.05 -13.49
C GLN A 73 10.06 -18.14 -12.01
N THR A 74 10.19 -19.34 -11.48
CA THR A 74 10.67 -19.56 -10.12
C THR A 74 12.18 -19.81 -10.14
N VAL A 75 12.91 -19.09 -9.29
CA VAL A 75 14.36 -19.26 -9.09
C VAL A 75 14.64 -19.41 -7.60
N VAL A 76 15.53 -20.34 -7.25
CA VAL A 76 16.02 -20.47 -5.87
C VAL A 76 17.37 -19.76 -5.79
N ALA A 77 17.49 -18.76 -4.92
CA ALA A 77 18.74 -18.04 -4.70
C ALA A 77 19.74 -18.90 -3.91
N SER A 78 21.03 -18.58 -4.01
CA SER A 78 22.06 -19.19 -3.16
C SER A 78 22.14 -18.55 -1.77
N GLN A 79 21.69 -17.31 -1.64
CA GLN A 79 21.80 -16.51 -0.42
C GLN A 79 20.65 -16.80 0.55
N VAL A 80 20.98 -17.13 1.80
CA VAL A 80 20.04 -17.26 2.91
C VAL A 80 19.93 -15.93 3.64
N LEU A 81 18.73 -15.37 3.73
CA LEU A 81 18.47 -14.16 4.52
C LEU A 81 18.25 -14.53 5.98
N ARG A 82 18.92 -13.82 6.90
CA ARG A 82 18.91 -14.15 8.34
C ARG A 82 18.51 -12.95 9.17
N GLN A 83 17.58 -13.17 10.08
CA GLN A 83 17.20 -12.15 11.05
C GLN A 83 18.23 -12.07 12.19
N ASN A 84 18.60 -10.83 12.57
CA ASN A 84 19.39 -10.60 13.76
C ASN A 84 18.49 -10.57 15.00
N ILE A 85 18.38 -11.70 15.69
CA ILE A 85 17.51 -11.87 16.87
C ILE A 85 17.91 -11.00 18.07
N ARG A 86 19.06 -10.31 18.03
CA ARG A 86 19.46 -9.35 19.08
C ARG A 86 18.76 -7.99 18.94
N LEU A 87 18.15 -7.72 17.79
CA LEU A 87 17.45 -6.49 17.49
C LEU A 87 15.93 -6.66 17.67
N GLY A 88 15.22 -5.55 17.84
CA GLY A 88 13.75 -5.55 17.83
C GLY A 88 13.19 -6.05 16.50
N LEU A 89 11.95 -6.56 16.51
CA LEU A 89 11.28 -7.13 15.33
C LEU A 89 11.27 -6.17 14.13
N VAL A 90 10.93 -4.90 14.35
CA VAL A 90 10.86 -3.92 13.25
C VAL A 90 12.24 -3.68 12.64
N GLU A 91 13.26 -3.50 13.48
CA GLU A 91 14.63 -3.20 13.03
C GLU A 91 15.24 -4.39 12.26
N ARG A 92 15.07 -5.62 12.75
CA ARG A 92 15.59 -6.80 12.05
C ARG A 92 14.90 -7.03 10.71
N LEU A 93 13.58 -6.81 10.61
CA LEU A 93 12.86 -6.92 9.35
C LEU A 93 13.28 -5.83 8.35
N MET A 94 13.54 -4.60 8.81
CA MET A 94 14.06 -3.53 7.96
C MET A 94 15.42 -3.89 7.36
N LEU A 95 16.34 -4.44 8.16
CA LEU A 95 17.67 -4.86 7.69
C LEU A 95 17.56 -6.00 6.67
N VAL A 96 16.74 -7.01 6.94
CA VAL A 96 16.53 -8.12 6.00
C VAL A 96 15.86 -7.65 4.72
N HIS A 97 14.90 -6.73 4.79
CA HIS A 97 14.28 -6.14 3.61
C HIS A 97 15.26 -5.32 2.77
N GLU A 98 16.22 -4.64 3.40
CA GLU A 98 17.26 -3.93 2.66
C GLU A 98 18.20 -4.90 1.92
N GLU A 99 18.60 -5.99 2.58
CA GLU A 99 19.38 -7.06 1.95
C GLU A 99 18.59 -7.76 0.84
N GLY A 100 17.32 -8.08 1.09
CA GLY A 100 16.43 -8.74 0.14
C GLY A 100 16.10 -7.89 -1.08
N ARG A 101 16.06 -6.55 -0.96
CA ARG A 101 15.90 -5.66 -2.13
C ARG A 101 17.14 -5.67 -3.02
N LYS A 102 18.34 -5.74 -2.46
CA LYS A 102 19.57 -5.91 -3.26
C LYS A 102 19.53 -7.25 -4.01
N LEU A 103 19.13 -8.33 -3.34
CA LEU A 103 18.95 -9.62 -3.99
C LEU A 103 17.91 -9.57 -5.12
N LEU A 104 16.80 -8.86 -4.94
CA LEU A 104 15.82 -8.66 -6.00
C LEU A 104 16.37 -7.91 -7.21
N GLU A 105 17.21 -6.89 -6.96
CA GLU A 105 17.88 -6.13 -8.02
C GLU A 105 18.89 -6.99 -8.77
N ASP A 106 19.73 -7.73 -8.05
CA ASP A 106 20.76 -8.63 -8.60
C ASP A 106 20.12 -9.75 -9.45
N GLU A 107 18.99 -10.28 -8.98
CA GLU A 107 18.25 -11.32 -9.69
C GLU A 107 17.30 -10.76 -10.76
N GLU A 108 17.16 -9.45 -10.91
CA GLU A 108 16.14 -8.82 -11.76
C GLU A 108 14.72 -9.40 -11.52
N ALA A 109 14.40 -9.73 -10.26
CA ALA A 109 13.15 -10.39 -9.88
C ALA A 109 12.09 -9.41 -9.36
N GLU A 110 10.81 -9.76 -9.54
CA GLU A 110 9.69 -8.92 -9.09
C GLU A 110 9.27 -9.18 -7.64
N LEU A 111 9.46 -10.40 -7.17
CA LEU A 111 9.03 -10.86 -5.86
C LEU A 111 10.10 -11.77 -5.26
N LEU A 112 10.43 -11.51 -4.01
CA LEU A 112 11.24 -12.37 -3.17
C LEU A 112 10.34 -13.02 -2.14
N ILE A 113 10.43 -14.34 -2.06
CA ILE A 113 9.91 -15.12 -0.94
C ILE A 113 11.11 -15.52 -0.10
N TRP A 114 11.08 -15.17 1.18
CA TRP A 114 12.13 -15.51 2.14
C TRP A 114 11.50 -15.88 3.46
N GLY A 115 12.26 -16.45 4.38
CA GLY A 115 11.73 -16.78 5.68
C GLY A 115 12.58 -17.74 6.47
N GLU A 116 11.95 -18.35 7.47
CA GLU A 116 12.61 -19.21 8.43
C GLU A 116 11.74 -20.39 8.85
N MET A 117 12.42 -21.40 9.38
CA MET A 117 11.82 -22.57 10.00
C MET A 117 11.63 -22.26 11.48
N GLU A 118 10.38 -22.24 11.91
CA GLU A 118 9.93 -21.96 13.27
C GLU A 118 9.55 -23.26 13.99
N ASP A 119 9.35 -23.16 15.30
CA ASP A 119 8.89 -24.27 16.16
C ASP A 119 9.68 -25.57 15.93
N MET A 120 11.00 -25.47 16.04
CA MET A 120 11.92 -26.61 15.84
C MET A 120 11.82 -27.27 14.44
N GLY A 121 11.30 -26.55 13.45
CA GLY A 121 11.19 -27.00 12.06
C GLY A 121 9.81 -27.53 11.67
N THR A 122 8.80 -27.40 12.52
CA THR A 122 7.42 -27.82 12.24
C THR A 122 6.62 -26.75 11.49
N VAL A 123 7.11 -25.51 11.40
CA VAL A 123 6.45 -24.41 10.71
C VAL A 123 7.42 -23.71 9.76
N ALA A 124 6.98 -23.47 8.53
CA ALA A 124 7.68 -22.64 7.55
C ALA A 124 6.99 -21.28 7.49
N ARG A 125 7.66 -20.24 8.00
CA ARG A 125 7.18 -18.86 7.99
C ARG A 125 7.71 -18.12 6.77
N LEU A 126 6.82 -17.64 5.91
CA LEU A 126 7.17 -17.03 4.62
C LEU A 126 6.81 -15.55 4.59
N HIS A 127 7.76 -14.70 4.21
CA HIS A 127 7.61 -13.28 3.95
C HIS A 127 7.68 -12.98 2.46
N PHE A 128 7.03 -11.89 2.05
CA PHE A 128 6.91 -11.47 0.65
C PHE A 128 7.45 -10.05 0.48
N LEU A 129 8.47 -9.89 -0.36
CA LEU A 129 9.13 -8.61 -0.59
C LEU A 129 9.14 -8.26 -2.09
N THR A 130 8.83 -7.01 -2.42
CA THR A 130 8.92 -6.49 -3.80
C THR A 130 9.92 -5.35 -3.88
N VAL A 131 10.46 -5.09 -5.07
CA VAL A 131 11.48 -4.05 -5.32
C VAL A 131 10.95 -2.66 -4.95
N THR A 132 9.73 -2.35 -5.38
CA THR A 132 9.07 -1.11 -4.94
C THR A 132 8.66 -1.30 -3.48
N GLY A 133 9.12 -0.39 -2.59
CA GLY A 133 8.84 -0.45 -1.15
C GLY A 133 7.37 -0.69 -0.79
N THR A 134 7.14 -0.98 0.50
CA THR A 134 5.88 -1.53 1.03
C THR A 134 4.64 -0.88 0.41
N GLN A 135 3.73 -1.69 -0.12
CA GLN A 135 2.43 -1.25 -0.66
C GLN A 135 1.45 -0.86 0.45
N ASP A 136 1.97 -0.37 1.58
CA ASP A 136 1.22 -0.14 2.80
C ASP A 136 0.01 0.73 2.52
N GLY A 137 -1.17 0.22 2.88
CA GLY A 137 -2.42 0.93 2.69
C GLY A 137 -3.16 0.60 1.41
N GLN A 138 -2.73 -0.41 0.66
CA GLN A 138 -3.54 -1.05 -0.36
C GLN A 138 -4.18 -2.33 0.19
N PRO A 139 -5.45 -2.62 -0.16
CA PRO A 139 -6.06 -3.90 0.21
C PRO A 139 -5.29 -5.06 -0.43
N GLY A 140 -5.03 -6.09 0.37
CA GLY A 140 -4.31 -7.29 0.00
C GLY A 140 -2.81 -7.11 -0.26
N ALA A 141 -2.24 -6.00 0.19
CA ALA A 141 -0.79 -5.82 0.21
C ALA A 141 -0.18 -6.63 1.35
N PHE A 142 1.01 -7.19 1.12
CA PHE A 142 1.81 -7.84 2.15
C PHE A 142 2.79 -6.80 2.72
N GLY A 143 2.59 -6.42 3.98
CA GLY A 143 3.50 -5.61 4.76
C GLY A 143 4.69 -6.42 5.29
N MET A 144 5.57 -5.77 6.07
CA MET A 144 6.79 -6.42 6.58
C MET A 144 6.49 -7.55 7.57
N ILE A 145 5.42 -7.38 8.34
CA ILE A 145 4.98 -8.33 9.37
C ILE A 145 3.94 -9.34 8.85
N ASP A 146 3.48 -9.18 7.61
CA ASP A 146 2.59 -10.17 7.00
C ASP A 146 3.39 -11.41 6.62
N THR A 147 2.87 -12.57 7.00
CA THR A 147 3.46 -13.86 6.67
C THR A 147 2.43 -14.83 6.11
N LEU A 148 2.93 -15.87 5.45
CA LEU A 148 2.22 -17.12 5.22
C LEU A 148 2.95 -18.20 6.01
N ASP A 149 2.32 -18.71 7.07
CA ASP A 149 2.89 -19.75 7.93
C ASP A 149 2.25 -21.10 7.57
N LEU A 150 3.08 -22.06 7.16
CA LEU A 150 2.65 -23.39 6.70
C LEU A 150 3.21 -24.47 7.61
N PRO A 151 2.42 -25.48 8.01
CA PRO A 151 2.93 -26.60 8.79
C PRO A 151 3.85 -27.48 7.92
N VAL A 152 4.82 -28.12 8.57
CA VAL A 152 5.81 -29.00 7.96
C VAL A 152 5.63 -30.40 8.54
N PRO A 153 5.41 -31.44 7.69
CA PRO A 153 5.48 -31.42 6.23
C PRO A 153 4.34 -30.62 5.58
N LEU A 154 4.68 -29.89 4.49
CA LEU A 154 3.67 -29.10 3.75
C LEU A 154 2.52 -30.01 3.28
N PRO A 155 1.25 -29.61 3.42
CA PRO A 155 0.14 -30.30 2.76
C PRO A 155 0.28 -30.21 1.24
N ASP A 156 -0.21 -31.21 0.49
CA ASP A 156 -0.15 -31.18 -0.97
C ASP A 156 -1.01 -30.03 -1.55
N GLU A 157 -2.12 -29.72 -0.88
CA GLU A 157 -3.02 -28.62 -1.19
C GLU A 157 -2.37 -27.24 -1.02
N ALA A 158 -1.26 -27.13 -0.27
CA ALA A 158 -0.57 -25.87 -0.04
C ALA A 158 -0.07 -25.22 -1.34
N GLY A 159 0.13 -26.00 -2.41
CA GLY A 159 0.61 -25.47 -3.69
C GLY A 159 -0.31 -24.41 -4.31
N ALA A 160 -1.64 -24.58 -4.21
CA ALA A 160 -2.59 -23.58 -4.70
C ALA A 160 -2.53 -22.29 -3.86
N THR A 161 -2.40 -22.43 -2.54
CA THR A 161 -2.25 -21.31 -1.59
C THR A 161 -0.98 -20.52 -1.87
N VAL A 162 0.17 -21.20 -1.97
CA VAL A 162 1.48 -20.57 -2.22
C VAL A 162 1.46 -19.78 -3.55
N ARG A 163 0.89 -20.36 -4.62
CA ARG A 163 0.75 -19.66 -5.91
C ARG A 163 -0.20 -18.46 -5.83
N ALA A 164 -1.36 -18.61 -5.19
CA ALA A 164 -2.33 -17.51 -5.05
C ALA A 164 -1.73 -16.34 -4.25
N VAL A 165 -1.04 -16.63 -3.14
CA VAL A 165 -0.40 -15.63 -2.29
C VAL A 165 0.76 -14.95 -3.01
N ALA A 166 1.62 -15.70 -3.70
CA ALA A 166 2.70 -15.11 -4.50
C ALA A 166 2.17 -14.19 -5.63
N LEU A 167 1.13 -14.62 -6.35
CA LEU A 167 0.48 -13.78 -7.37
C LEU A 167 -0.17 -12.55 -6.75
N ALA A 168 -0.75 -12.66 -5.56
CA ALA A 168 -1.35 -11.53 -4.85
C ALA A 168 -0.30 -10.50 -4.40
N ALA A 169 0.90 -10.94 -4.04
CA ALA A 169 2.01 -10.07 -3.66
C ALA A 169 2.63 -9.31 -4.85
N LEU A 170 2.45 -9.80 -6.09
CA LEU A 170 3.00 -9.15 -7.29
C LEU A 170 2.35 -7.81 -7.61
N VAL A 171 3.17 -6.87 -8.09
CA VAL A 171 2.75 -5.51 -8.45
C VAL A 171 2.62 -5.35 -9.96
N PRO A 172 1.41 -5.21 -10.54
CA PRO A 172 1.26 -5.06 -11.98
C PRO A 172 1.67 -3.66 -12.47
N VAL A 173 2.71 -3.57 -13.30
CA VAL A 173 3.26 -2.28 -13.79
C VAL A 173 3.11 -2.05 -15.31
N ALA A 174 2.80 -3.10 -16.08
CA ALA A 174 2.64 -3.01 -17.53
C ALA A 174 1.19 -2.94 -18.01
N ARG A 175 0.98 -2.45 -19.24
CA ARG A 175 -0.33 -2.53 -19.90
C ARG A 175 -0.70 -4.01 -20.11
N GLY A 176 -1.85 -4.44 -19.59
CA GLY A 176 -2.30 -5.83 -19.67
C GLY A 176 -1.97 -6.65 -18.43
N SER A 177 -0.85 -6.36 -17.74
CA SER A 177 -0.42 -7.07 -16.51
C SER A 177 -1.51 -7.19 -15.46
N ARG A 178 -2.27 -6.13 -15.20
CA ARG A 178 -3.40 -6.15 -14.26
C ARG A 178 -4.45 -7.20 -14.60
N LYS A 179 -4.77 -7.34 -15.89
CA LYS A 179 -5.78 -8.29 -16.36
C LYS A 179 -5.24 -9.72 -16.28
N THR A 180 -4.03 -9.93 -16.78
CA THR A 180 -3.35 -11.24 -16.71
C THR A 180 -3.23 -11.71 -15.26
N LEU A 181 -2.75 -10.84 -14.36
CA LEU A 181 -2.61 -11.15 -12.94
C LEU A 181 -3.95 -11.51 -12.31
N ALA A 182 -5.02 -10.79 -12.64
CA ALA A 182 -6.36 -11.09 -12.16
C ALA A 182 -6.84 -12.47 -12.62
N GLU A 183 -6.66 -12.80 -13.90
CA GLU A 183 -7.06 -14.09 -14.48
C GLU A 183 -6.29 -15.26 -13.84
N ARG A 184 -4.97 -15.11 -13.64
CA ARG A 184 -4.13 -16.13 -12.98
C ARG A 184 -4.47 -16.30 -11.51
N LEU A 185 -4.63 -15.20 -10.78
CA LEU A 185 -4.96 -15.25 -9.36
C LEU A 185 -6.30 -15.97 -9.11
N VAL A 186 -7.34 -15.61 -9.88
CA VAL A 186 -8.66 -16.27 -9.78
C VAL A 186 -8.58 -17.77 -10.07
N ALA A 187 -7.68 -18.21 -10.95
CA ALA A 187 -7.53 -19.62 -11.28
C ALA A 187 -7.09 -20.47 -10.07
N HIS A 188 -6.26 -19.92 -9.17
CA HIS A 188 -5.81 -20.64 -7.96
C HIS A 188 -6.73 -20.44 -6.76
N LEU A 189 -7.46 -19.31 -6.69
CA LEU A 189 -8.30 -18.99 -5.53
C LEU A 189 -9.43 -20.01 -5.26
N ASN A 190 -9.85 -20.80 -6.25
CA ASN A 190 -10.84 -21.86 -6.00
C ASN A 190 -10.28 -23.03 -5.17
N ASP A 191 -8.98 -23.33 -5.31
CA ASP A 191 -8.33 -24.45 -4.64
C ASP A 191 -7.49 -24.01 -3.43
N ALA A 192 -7.06 -22.75 -3.39
CA ALA A 192 -6.21 -22.21 -2.33
C ALA A 192 -6.78 -22.40 -0.90
N PRO A 193 -8.10 -22.29 -0.63
CA PRO A 193 -8.64 -22.55 0.70
C PRO A 193 -8.58 -24.01 1.16
N LYS A 194 -8.42 -24.99 0.25
CA LYS A 194 -8.45 -26.42 0.59
C LYS A 194 -7.35 -26.84 1.56
N VAL A 195 -6.24 -26.09 1.62
CA VAL A 195 -5.18 -26.32 2.61
C VAL A 195 -5.72 -26.28 4.05
N LEU A 196 -6.73 -25.45 4.33
CA LEU A 196 -7.32 -25.30 5.66
C LEU A 196 -8.09 -26.54 6.12
N GLU A 197 -8.60 -27.34 5.18
CA GLU A 197 -9.28 -28.62 5.44
C GLU A 197 -8.30 -29.78 5.66
N LYS A 198 -7.03 -29.57 5.29
CA LYS A 198 -5.98 -30.59 5.21
C LYS A 198 -4.80 -30.29 6.13
N LEU A 199 -4.96 -29.31 7.03
CA LEU A 199 -3.97 -29.06 8.07
C LEU A 199 -3.81 -30.31 8.96
N PRO A 200 -2.57 -30.70 9.28
CA PRO A 200 -2.31 -31.73 10.26
C PRO A 200 -3.04 -31.45 11.59
N PRO A 201 -3.53 -32.46 12.31
CA PRO A 201 -4.22 -32.26 13.60
C PRO A 201 -3.36 -31.58 14.67
N ASP A 202 -2.04 -31.73 14.57
CA ASP A 202 -1.01 -31.17 15.43
C ASP A 202 -0.41 -29.86 14.88
N ALA A 203 -0.91 -29.35 13.76
CA ALA A 203 -0.45 -28.06 13.23
C ALA A 203 -0.74 -26.93 14.23
N PRO A 204 0.25 -26.06 14.51
CA PRO A 204 0.03 -24.90 15.37
C PRO A 204 -1.14 -24.04 14.88
N GLU A 205 -1.99 -23.55 15.79
CA GLU A 205 -3.17 -22.75 15.46
C GLU A 205 -2.81 -21.47 14.68
N GLU A 206 -1.61 -20.92 14.92
CA GLU A 206 -1.04 -19.79 14.19
C GLU A 206 -0.95 -20.04 12.67
N CYS A 207 -0.68 -21.28 12.22
CA CYS A 207 -0.69 -21.60 10.80
C CYS A 207 -2.07 -21.35 10.18
N ARG A 208 -3.15 -21.77 10.86
CA ARG A 208 -4.52 -21.51 10.38
C ARG A 208 -4.78 -20.00 10.30
N ILE A 209 -4.43 -19.25 11.34
CA ILE A 209 -4.61 -17.79 11.39
C ILE A 209 -3.89 -17.11 10.21
N MET A 210 -2.62 -17.44 9.98
CA MET A 210 -1.80 -16.79 8.95
C MET A 210 -2.18 -17.23 7.53
N ILE A 211 -2.64 -18.48 7.34
CA ILE A 211 -3.21 -18.92 6.06
C ILE A 211 -4.50 -18.16 5.75
N GLU A 212 -5.43 -18.06 6.72
CA GLU A 212 -6.68 -17.31 6.56
C GLU A 212 -6.40 -15.84 6.24
N ASN A 213 -5.46 -15.19 6.96
CA ASN A 213 -5.06 -13.81 6.66
C ASN A 213 -4.46 -13.66 5.25
N ALA A 214 -3.57 -14.57 4.84
CA ALA A 214 -2.94 -14.55 3.52
C ALA A 214 -3.95 -14.81 2.39
N LEU A 215 -4.93 -15.69 2.60
CA LEU A 215 -6.07 -15.90 1.68
C LEU A 215 -6.93 -14.64 1.60
N GLY A 216 -7.24 -14.01 2.74
CA GLY A 216 -7.90 -12.71 2.79
C GLY A 216 -7.17 -11.68 1.93
N ASN A 217 -5.84 -11.60 2.05
CA ASN A 217 -5.01 -10.71 1.23
C ASN A 217 -5.09 -11.06 -0.26
N ALA A 218 -5.09 -12.33 -0.61
CA ALA A 218 -5.21 -12.78 -2.00
C ALA A 218 -6.58 -12.43 -2.61
N TYR A 219 -7.68 -12.67 -1.90
CA TYR A 219 -9.02 -12.27 -2.34
C TYR A 219 -9.18 -10.75 -2.37
N ALA A 220 -8.61 -10.00 -1.41
CA ALA A 220 -8.61 -8.55 -1.39
C ALA A 220 -7.88 -7.97 -2.61
N THR A 221 -6.76 -8.59 -3.01
CA THR A 221 -6.06 -8.25 -4.26
C THR A 221 -6.91 -8.60 -5.48
N SER A 222 -7.58 -9.75 -5.51
CA SER A 222 -8.51 -10.11 -6.59
C SER A 222 -9.67 -9.10 -6.74
N TYR A 223 -10.26 -8.67 -5.62
CA TYR A 223 -11.27 -7.62 -5.57
C TYR A 223 -10.74 -6.31 -6.14
N LYS A 224 -9.57 -5.86 -5.68
CA LYS A 224 -8.86 -4.68 -6.20
C LYS A 224 -8.69 -4.80 -7.71
N LEU A 225 -8.33 -5.96 -8.25
CA LEU A 225 -8.11 -6.17 -9.67
C LEU A 225 -9.40 -6.21 -10.51
N GLY A 226 -10.56 -6.41 -9.90
CA GLY A 226 -11.88 -6.22 -10.53
C GLY A 226 -12.91 -7.31 -10.22
N ALA A 227 -12.54 -8.37 -9.49
CA ALA A 227 -13.45 -9.45 -9.13
C ALA A 227 -14.36 -9.02 -7.96
N LYS A 228 -15.49 -8.39 -8.27
CA LYS A 228 -16.36 -7.79 -7.23
C LYS A 228 -16.80 -8.75 -6.12
N LYS A 229 -17.01 -10.03 -6.44
CA LYS A 229 -17.43 -11.06 -5.46
C LYS A 229 -16.35 -11.35 -4.41
N ALA A 230 -15.07 -11.20 -4.79
CA ALA A 230 -13.93 -11.47 -3.93
C ALA A 230 -13.86 -10.57 -2.69
N PHE A 231 -14.67 -9.50 -2.61
CA PHE A 231 -14.82 -8.73 -1.37
C PHE A 231 -15.38 -9.58 -0.24
N ASN A 232 -16.45 -10.34 -0.50
CA ASN A 232 -17.08 -11.18 0.52
C ASN A 232 -16.16 -12.33 0.92
N ASP A 233 -15.47 -12.93 -0.04
CA ASP A 233 -14.51 -14.01 0.21
C ASP A 233 -13.34 -13.50 1.08
N ALA A 234 -12.80 -12.31 0.78
CA ALA A 234 -11.76 -11.70 1.60
C ALA A 234 -12.23 -11.43 3.04
N MET A 235 -13.42 -10.83 3.19
CA MET A 235 -14.00 -10.58 4.52
C MET A 235 -14.23 -11.88 5.30
N MET A 236 -14.71 -12.93 4.65
CA MET A 236 -14.91 -14.25 5.26
C MET A 236 -13.61 -14.80 5.83
N HIS A 237 -12.51 -14.78 5.06
CA HIS A 237 -11.21 -15.25 5.51
C HIS A 237 -10.62 -14.39 6.64
N TYR A 238 -10.70 -13.06 6.53
CA TYR A 238 -10.23 -12.20 7.63
C TYR A 238 -11.04 -12.38 8.92
N GLU A 239 -12.36 -12.55 8.83
CA GLU A 239 -13.21 -12.82 10.00
C GLU A 239 -12.94 -14.21 10.59
N ALA A 240 -12.60 -15.21 9.77
CA ALA A 240 -12.18 -16.52 10.24
C ALA A 240 -10.86 -16.43 11.01
N ALA A 241 -9.87 -15.69 10.50
CA ALA A 241 -8.61 -15.43 11.20
C ALA A 241 -8.85 -14.68 12.51
N GLU A 242 -9.64 -13.58 12.47
CA GLU A 242 -9.92 -12.74 13.63
C GLU A 242 -10.52 -13.51 14.81
N LYS A 243 -11.44 -14.45 14.54
CA LYS A 243 -12.12 -15.25 15.58
C LYS A 243 -11.18 -16.14 16.40
N LEU A 244 -10.02 -16.47 15.85
CA LEU A 244 -9.02 -17.33 16.50
C LEU A 244 -8.00 -16.53 17.31
N ILE A 245 -8.02 -15.20 17.22
CA ILE A 245 -7.02 -14.36 17.85
C ILE A 245 -7.61 -13.69 19.10
N ASP A 246 -7.02 -13.96 20.25
CA ASP A 246 -7.26 -13.17 21.44
C ASP A 246 -6.38 -11.90 21.40
N PRO A 247 -6.97 -10.69 21.31
CA PRO A 247 -6.22 -9.44 21.23
C PRO A 247 -5.37 -9.15 22.48
N GLN A 248 -5.62 -9.80 23.62
CA GLN A 248 -4.80 -9.61 24.82
C GLN A 248 -3.51 -10.41 24.81
N THR A 249 -3.51 -11.58 24.17
CA THR A 249 -2.34 -12.47 24.11
C THR A 249 -1.57 -12.33 22.80
N ALA A 250 -2.25 -12.02 21.69
CA ALA A 250 -1.64 -11.80 20.38
C ALA A 250 -2.07 -10.45 19.74
N PRO A 251 -1.84 -9.31 20.43
CA PRO A 251 -2.30 -7.99 19.99
C PRO A 251 -1.80 -7.60 18.61
N MET A 252 -0.56 -7.98 18.27
CA MET A 252 0.06 -7.64 16.98
C MET A 252 -0.57 -8.40 15.81
N ILE A 253 -0.82 -9.71 15.96
CA ILE A 253 -1.47 -10.51 14.90
C ILE A 253 -2.91 -10.01 14.71
N TRP A 254 -3.62 -9.74 15.81
CA TRP A 254 -4.96 -9.16 15.76
C TRP A 254 -4.99 -7.82 15.03
N ALA A 255 -4.00 -6.95 15.29
CA ALA A 255 -3.88 -5.64 14.65
C ALA A 255 -3.58 -5.74 13.15
N VAL A 256 -2.77 -6.70 12.71
CA VAL A 256 -2.50 -6.97 11.28
C VAL A 256 -3.79 -7.34 10.55
N VAL A 257 -4.52 -8.34 11.06
CA VAL A 257 -5.79 -8.78 10.45
C VAL A 257 -6.79 -7.63 10.39
N ASN A 258 -6.98 -6.89 11.49
CA ASN A 258 -7.92 -5.78 11.54
C ASN A 258 -7.50 -4.61 10.64
N THR A 259 -6.19 -4.41 10.42
CA THR A 259 -5.69 -3.42 9.46
C THR A 259 -6.11 -3.80 8.04
N HIS A 260 -5.98 -5.07 7.65
CA HIS A 260 -6.40 -5.54 6.34
C HIS A 260 -7.91 -5.44 6.12
N VAL A 261 -8.70 -5.79 7.14
CA VAL A 261 -10.17 -5.60 7.13
C VAL A 261 -10.53 -4.14 6.89
N GLY A 262 -9.90 -3.21 7.62
CA GLY A 262 -10.12 -1.77 7.43
C GLY A 262 -9.78 -1.33 6.00
N LEU A 263 -8.65 -1.76 5.44
CA LEU A 263 -8.21 -1.36 4.11
C LEU A 263 -9.13 -1.84 2.98
N ILE A 264 -9.66 -3.06 3.09
CA ILE A 264 -10.62 -3.56 2.10
C ILE A 264 -11.98 -2.85 2.22
N GLN A 265 -12.44 -2.56 3.43
CA GLN A 265 -13.66 -1.77 3.68
C GLN A 265 -13.54 -0.33 3.13
N GLU A 266 -12.40 0.34 3.32
CA GLU A 266 -12.12 1.65 2.73
C GLU A 266 -12.18 1.61 1.20
N THR A 267 -11.68 0.53 0.60
CA THR A 267 -11.71 0.34 -0.86
C THR A 267 -13.12 0.07 -1.36
N TYR A 268 -13.89 -0.73 -0.62
CA TYR A 268 -15.30 -1.01 -0.92
C TYR A 268 -16.16 0.25 -0.84
N SER A 269 -15.98 1.05 0.22
CA SER A 269 -16.65 2.35 0.36
C SER A 269 -16.41 3.23 -0.85
N LYS A 270 -15.16 3.38 -1.29
CA LYS A 270 -14.83 4.21 -2.46
C LYS A 270 -15.54 3.74 -3.74
N GLY A 271 -15.69 2.43 -3.93
CA GLY A 271 -16.38 1.84 -5.08
C GLY A 271 -17.89 2.06 -5.06
N ASN A 272 -18.49 2.09 -3.88
CA ASN A 272 -19.94 2.08 -3.68
C ASN A 272 -20.52 3.38 -3.08
N ARG A 273 -19.65 4.33 -2.70
CA ARG A 273 -19.96 5.53 -1.89
C ARG A 273 -20.69 5.20 -0.58
N ASP A 274 -20.26 4.13 0.06
CA ASP A 274 -20.87 3.63 1.29
C ASP A 274 -20.15 4.21 2.53
N PRO A 275 -20.76 5.14 3.28
CA PRO A 275 -20.16 5.67 4.50
C PRO A 275 -20.08 4.62 5.63
N GLU A 276 -20.96 3.62 5.66
CA GLU A 276 -20.98 2.59 6.71
C GLU A 276 -19.71 1.76 6.71
N SER A 277 -19.21 1.38 5.52
CA SER A 277 -17.92 0.71 5.40
C SER A 277 -16.74 1.55 5.91
N LEU A 278 -16.80 2.89 5.80
CA LEU A 278 -15.75 3.75 6.39
C LEU A 278 -15.86 3.81 7.91
N LEU A 279 -17.09 3.88 8.44
CA LEU A 279 -17.33 3.85 9.88
C LEU A 279 -16.89 2.51 10.48
N ALA A 280 -17.13 1.40 9.79
CA ALA A 280 -16.64 0.09 10.17
C ALA A 280 -15.10 0.05 10.20
N ALA A 281 -14.43 0.58 9.17
CA ALA A 281 -12.97 0.65 9.14
C ALA A 281 -12.42 1.54 10.27
N ILE A 282 -13.05 2.69 10.55
CA ILE A 282 -12.67 3.57 11.67
C ILE A 282 -12.77 2.81 13.00
N LYS A 283 -13.87 2.07 13.22
CA LYS A 283 -14.04 1.25 14.44
C LYS A 283 -12.93 0.21 14.59
N ARG A 284 -12.48 -0.40 13.49
CA ARG A 284 -11.35 -1.35 13.48
C ARG A 284 -10.07 -0.64 13.94
N TYR A 285 -9.75 0.51 13.36
CA TYR A 285 -8.56 1.28 13.73
C TYR A 285 -8.60 1.83 15.16
N ASP A 286 -9.78 2.25 15.64
CA ASP A 286 -9.99 2.62 17.05
C ASP A 286 -9.72 1.44 17.99
N GLY A 287 -10.19 0.24 17.63
CA GLY A 287 -9.90 -0.98 18.37
C GLY A 287 -8.41 -1.31 18.42
N ILE A 288 -7.69 -1.18 17.30
CA ILE A 288 -6.24 -1.35 17.25
C ILE A 288 -5.53 -0.34 18.16
N ALA A 289 -5.87 0.94 18.06
CA ALA A 289 -5.26 1.99 18.87
C ALA A 289 -5.56 1.86 20.38
N ALA A 290 -6.65 1.18 20.75
CA ALA A 290 -7.01 0.90 22.14
C ALA A 290 -6.35 -0.38 22.70
N THR A 291 -6.16 -1.41 21.86
CA THR A 291 -5.48 -2.65 22.23
C THR A 291 -3.97 -2.46 22.27
N LEU A 292 -3.41 -1.75 21.29
CA LEU A 292 -2.00 -1.39 21.25
C LEU A 292 -1.74 -0.17 22.14
N SER A 293 -0.54 -0.08 22.70
CA SER A 293 -0.10 1.10 23.44
C SER A 293 1.07 1.77 22.72
N ARG A 294 1.17 3.09 22.88
CA ARG A 294 2.31 3.87 22.37
C ARG A 294 3.65 3.36 22.92
N ASP A 295 3.69 2.85 24.15
CA ASP A 295 4.94 2.43 24.79
C ASP A 295 5.40 1.04 24.35
N ALA A 296 4.48 0.09 24.20
CA ALA A 296 4.83 -1.30 23.84
C ALA A 296 4.84 -1.54 22.33
N HIS A 297 4.01 -0.81 21.58
CA HIS A 297 3.75 -1.05 20.16
C HIS A 297 3.75 0.26 19.36
N ALA A 298 4.68 1.17 19.67
CA ALA A 298 4.70 2.54 19.17
C ALA A 298 4.40 2.67 17.67
N SER A 299 5.13 1.92 16.84
CA SER A 299 5.01 1.99 15.38
C SER A 299 3.62 1.58 14.89
N ASP A 300 3.05 0.48 15.38
CA ASP A 300 1.75 -0.04 14.92
C ASP A 300 0.58 0.73 15.53
N TRP A 301 0.74 1.23 16.74
CA TRP A 301 -0.18 2.21 17.34
C TRP A 301 -0.26 3.49 16.48
N ALA A 302 0.88 4.04 16.06
CA ALA A 302 0.94 5.21 15.18
C ALA A 302 0.37 4.90 13.79
N LEU A 303 0.57 3.69 13.27
CA LEU A 303 -0.05 3.24 12.02
C LEU A 303 -1.58 3.22 12.12
N ALA A 304 -2.14 2.73 13.23
CA ALA A 304 -3.58 2.73 13.47
C ALA A 304 -4.16 4.15 13.45
N HIS A 305 -3.49 5.10 14.11
CA HIS A 305 -3.86 6.51 14.08
C HIS A 305 -3.76 7.13 12.67
N MET A 306 -2.70 6.83 11.92
CA MET A 306 -2.57 7.25 10.52
C MET A 306 -3.72 6.71 9.65
N ARG A 307 -4.08 5.43 9.80
CA ARG A 307 -5.16 4.78 9.05
C ARG A 307 -6.52 5.36 9.40
N ARG A 308 -6.79 5.54 10.70
CA ARG A 308 -7.97 6.23 11.23
C ARG A 308 -8.11 7.62 10.63
N ALA A 309 -7.03 8.41 10.61
CA ALA A 309 -7.03 9.74 10.02
C ALA A 309 -7.39 9.73 8.52
N MET A 310 -6.82 8.80 7.76
CA MET A 310 -7.13 8.63 6.33
C MET A 310 -8.60 8.23 6.11
N ALA A 311 -9.16 7.38 6.96
CA ALA A 311 -10.56 6.96 6.88
C ALA A 311 -11.52 8.12 7.19
N TYR A 312 -11.25 8.94 8.22
CA TYR A 312 -12.02 10.15 8.49
C TYR A 312 -11.91 11.19 7.36
N TYR A 313 -10.72 11.36 6.77
CA TYR A 313 -10.58 12.21 5.59
C TYR A 313 -11.48 11.74 4.44
N LYS A 314 -11.53 10.42 4.17
CA LYS A 314 -12.43 9.84 3.16
C LYS A 314 -13.90 10.06 3.54
N LEU A 315 -14.26 9.89 4.81
CA LEU A 315 -15.61 10.10 5.33
C LEU A 315 -16.07 11.55 5.12
N ALA A 316 -15.19 12.53 5.34
CA ALA A 316 -15.45 13.94 5.05
C ALA A 316 -15.82 14.21 3.57
N THR A 317 -15.31 13.39 2.63
CA THR A 317 -15.62 13.54 1.21
C THR A 317 -16.98 12.96 0.80
N VAL A 318 -17.54 12.05 1.58
CA VAL A 318 -18.86 11.44 1.35
C VAL A 318 -19.94 12.10 2.19
N GLU A 319 -19.64 12.54 3.41
CA GLU A 319 -20.56 13.23 4.33
C GLU A 319 -20.26 14.72 4.41
N SER A 320 -20.66 15.47 3.36
CA SER A 320 -20.33 16.89 3.27
C SER A 320 -20.89 17.75 4.41
N ALA A 321 -21.99 17.35 5.04
CA ALA A 321 -22.58 18.08 6.17
C ALA A 321 -21.68 18.05 7.43
N GLN A 322 -20.91 16.98 7.62
CA GLN A 322 -20.02 16.79 8.78
C GLN A 322 -18.54 16.92 8.40
N ALA A 323 -18.23 17.35 7.18
CA ALA A 323 -16.88 17.34 6.63
C ALA A 323 -15.87 18.07 7.52
N ALA A 324 -16.21 19.24 8.07
CA ALA A 324 -15.30 19.98 8.95
C ALA A 324 -14.99 19.22 10.25
N THR A 325 -15.96 18.53 10.84
CA THR A 325 -15.78 17.71 12.04
C THR A 325 -14.89 16.52 11.74
N HIS A 326 -15.19 15.77 10.68
CA HIS A 326 -14.39 14.62 10.26
C HIS A 326 -12.95 15.00 9.94
N LEU A 327 -12.74 16.14 9.27
CA LEU A 327 -11.40 16.64 8.99
C LEU A 327 -10.63 17.07 10.25
N LYS A 328 -11.29 17.65 11.26
CA LYS A 328 -10.66 17.97 12.55
C LYS A 328 -10.25 16.68 13.28
N THR A 329 -11.09 15.65 13.27
CA THR A 329 -10.75 14.34 13.84
C THR A 329 -9.59 13.70 13.10
N ALA A 330 -9.56 13.79 11.76
CA ALA A 330 -8.43 13.32 10.96
C ALA A 330 -7.12 14.06 11.30
N ALA A 331 -7.18 15.39 11.50
CA ALA A 331 -6.01 16.18 11.90
C ALA A 331 -5.45 15.71 13.25
N SER A 332 -6.30 15.57 14.27
CA SER A 332 -5.90 15.06 15.58
C SER A 332 -5.30 13.66 15.51
N ALA A 333 -5.87 12.75 14.71
CA ALA A 333 -5.30 11.41 14.55
C ALA A 333 -3.94 11.41 13.84
N PHE A 334 -3.67 12.34 12.91
CA PHE A 334 -2.31 12.50 12.37
C PHE A 334 -1.34 13.08 13.38
N GLU A 335 -1.77 14.00 14.24
CA GLU A 335 -0.96 14.54 15.33
C GLU A 335 -0.52 13.43 16.29
N GLU A 336 -1.42 12.51 16.66
CA GLU A 336 -1.09 11.31 17.46
C GLU A 336 -0.01 10.46 16.78
N ALA A 337 -0.17 10.14 15.48
CA ALA A 337 0.83 9.36 14.74
C ALA A 337 2.21 10.06 14.70
N LEU A 338 2.24 11.39 14.59
CA LEU A 338 3.46 12.21 14.58
C LEU A 338 4.14 12.32 15.96
N THR A 339 3.52 11.84 17.05
CA THR A 339 4.19 11.70 18.35
C THR A 339 5.16 10.52 18.42
N VAL A 340 5.07 9.60 17.46
CA VAL A 340 5.94 8.41 17.34
C VAL A 340 6.77 8.48 16.08
N TYR A 341 6.14 8.70 14.93
CA TYR A 341 6.88 8.85 13.69
C TYR A 341 7.52 10.23 13.68
N ASP A 342 8.84 10.28 13.84
CA ASP A 342 9.62 11.52 13.77
C ASP A 342 10.62 11.49 12.61
N ARG A 343 11.07 12.69 12.22
CA ARG A 343 11.94 12.90 11.06
C ARG A 343 13.31 12.21 11.19
N ASN A 344 13.82 12.01 12.39
CA ASN A 344 15.17 11.50 12.62
C ASN A 344 15.18 9.97 12.69
N SER A 345 14.21 9.37 13.38
CA SER A 345 14.14 7.91 13.55
C SER A 345 13.49 7.20 12.37
N MET A 346 12.43 7.77 11.81
CA MET A 346 11.61 7.14 10.76
C MET A 346 11.24 8.17 9.67
N PRO A 347 12.25 8.76 8.98
CA PRO A 347 12.06 9.87 8.05
C PRO A 347 10.99 9.61 6.98
N ASP A 348 10.98 8.42 6.39
CA ASP A 348 10.04 8.05 5.33
C ASP A 348 8.59 7.97 5.82
N ARG A 349 8.37 7.35 6.99
CA ARG A 349 7.05 7.28 7.65
C ARG A 349 6.58 8.67 8.05
N TRP A 350 7.45 9.46 8.68
CA TRP A 350 7.14 10.83 9.06
C TRP A 350 6.74 11.67 7.85
N ALA A 351 7.48 11.59 6.74
CA ALA A 351 7.16 12.33 5.52
C ALA A 351 5.85 11.88 4.86
N GLU A 352 5.51 10.58 4.97
CA GLU A 352 4.20 10.05 4.57
C GLU A 352 3.07 10.67 5.37
N VAL A 353 3.17 10.63 6.70
CA VAL A 353 2.16 11.20 7.59
C VAL A 353 2.03 12.71 7.38
N MET A 354 3.15 13.43 7.30
CA MET A 354 3.15 14.87 7.02
C MET A 354 2.46 15.19 5.69
N ASN A 355 2.76 14.45 4.61
CA ASN A 355 2.07 14.64 3.34
C ASN A 355 0.55 14.43 3.46
N HIS A 356 0.09 13.42 4.18
CA HIS A 356 -1.35 13.21 4.36
C HIS A 356 -2.01 14.25 5.30
N TYR A 357 -1.31 14.64 6.36
CA TYR A 357 -1.75 15.69 7.26
C TYR A 357 -1.90 17.04 6.54
N GLY A 358 -0.95 17.38 5.67
CA GLY A 358 -1.03 18.58 4.82
C GLY A 358 -2.27 18.57 3.91
N VAL A 359 -2.69 17.41 3.40
CA VAL A 359 -3.92 17.27 2.60
C VAL A 359 -5.17 17.53 3.45
N VAL A 360 -5.21 17.05 4.70
CA VAL A 360 -6.31 17.32 5.63
C VAL A 360 -6.37 18.80 6.00
N GLN A 361 -5.23 19.42 6.31
CA GLN A 361 -5.13 20.86 6.58
C GLN A 361 -5.61 21.68 5.36
N MET A 362 -5.18 21.30 4.14
CA MET A 362 -5.64 21.96 2.91
C MET A 362 -7.17 21.90 2.77
N ALA A 363 -7.77 20.73 3.05
CA ALA A 363 -9.22 20.55 2.99
C ALA A 363 -9.95 21.37 4.07
N LEU A 364 -9.42 21.46 5.29
CA LEU A 364 -9.96 22.30 6.38
C LEU A 364 -9.94 23.78 6.02
N GLY A 365 -8.78 24.29 5.59
CA GLY A 365 -8.61 25.68 5.19
C GLY A 365 -9.52 26.08 4.02
N GLY A 366 -9.82 25.13 3.14
CA GLY A 366 -10.79 25.29 2.07
C GLY A 366 -12.25 25.42 2.51
N HIS A 367 -12.68 24.61 3.49
CA HIS A 367 -14.06 24.65 4.00
C HIS A 367 -14.33 25.92 4.82
N GLY A 368 -13.34 26.40 5.57
CA GLY A 368 -13.49 27.56 6.45
C GLY A 368 -13.00 28.90 5.88
N ARG A 369 -12.43 28.93 4.67
CA ARG A 369 -11.62 30.07 4.17
C ARG A 369 -10.57 30.53 5.21
N ALA A 370 -9.93 29.56 5.86
CA ALA A 370 -8.99 29.83 6.93
C ALA A 370 -7.57 29.88 6.35
N ASN A 371 -7.13 31.09 5.96
CA ASN A 371 -5.80 31.34 5.39
C ASN A 371 -4.67 30.73 6.25
N ALA A 372 -4.76 30.87 7.59
CA ALA A 372 -3.78 30.32 8.51
C ALA A 372 -3.63 28.78 8.38
N VAL A 373 -4.73 28.05 8.19
CA VAL A 373 -4.71 26.59 8.02
C VAL A 373 -4.13 26.20 6.66
N LEU A 374 -4.35 27.01 5.62
CA LEU A 374 -3.70 26.80 4.32
C LEU A 374 -2.18 27.07 4.39
N GLN A 375 -1.75 28.10 5.13
CA GLN A 375 -0.32 28.36 5.39
C GLN A 375 0.34 27.21 6.17
N GLN A 376 -0.38 26.63 7.14
CA GLN A 376 0.06 25.42 7.84
C GLN A 376 0.21 24.25 6.87
N SER A 377 -0.77 24.01 5.99
CA SER A 377 -0.70 22.97 4.96
C SER A 377 0.54 23.11 4.06
N ILE A 378 0.82 24.31 3.56
CA ILE A 378 2.02 24.63 2.77
C ILE A 378 3.29 24.28 3.56
N THR A 379 3.36 24.71 4.82
CA THR A 379 4.50 24.41 5.71
C THR A 379 4.68 22.90 5.93
N THR A 380 3.59 22.18 6.17
CA THR A 380 3.57 20.73 6.35
C THR A 380 4.06 19.99 5.10
N PHE A 381 3.64 20.42 3.89
CA PHE A 381 4.16 19.83 2.65
C PHE A 381 5.64 20.13 2.42
N ARG A 382 6.10 21.36 2.71
CA ARG A 382 7.54 21.71 2.61
C ARG A 382 8.38 20.81 3.51
N LYS A 383 7.93 20.58 4.76
CA LYS A 383 8.53 19.63 5.69
C LYS A 383 8.61 18.20 5.10
N ALA A 384 7.55 17.70 4.49
CA ALA A 384 7.59 16.40 3.81
C ALA A 384 8.61 16.35 2.65
N LEU A 385 8.82 17.45 1.91
CA LEU A 385 9.84 17.58 0.85
C LEU A 385 11.28 17.71 1.37
N GLU A 386 11.47 17.93 2.68
CA GLU A 386 12.80 17.84 3.30
C GLU A 386 13.33 16.41 3.32
N VAL A 387 12.44 15.41 3.29
CA VAL A 387 12.80 13.98 3.21
C VAL A 387 12.58 13.44 1.80
N ARG A 388 11.40 13.68 1.22
CA ARG A 388 11.05 13.17 -0.11
C ARG A 388 11.79 13.97 -1.17
N LYS A 389 12.94 13.49 -1.62
CA LYS A 389 13.76 14.17 -2.64
C LYS A 389 13.39 13.76 -4.05
N ARG A 390 13.56 14.68 -5.00
CA ARG A 390 13.25 14.45 -6.41
C ARG A 390 14.20 13.42 -7.03
N GLU A 391 15.42 13.36 -6.53
CA GLU A 391 16.52 12.54 -7.04
C GLU A 391 16.39 11.09 -6.57
N THR A 392 16.05 10.87 -5.30
CA THR A 392 15.99 9.53 -4.68
C THR A 392 14.57 8.95 -4.64
N GLN A 393 13.55 9.80 -4.50
CA GLN A 393 12.15 9.39 -4.38
C GLN A 393 11.25 10.20 -5.33
N PRO A 394 11.52 10.22 -6.66
CA PRO A 394 10.88 11.12 -7.61
C PRO A 394 9.36 11.07 -7.57
N LEU A 395 8.78 9.87 -7.45
CA LEU A 395 7.32 9.68 -7.41
C LEU A 395 6.67 10.24 -6.15
N LEU A 396 7.28 10.04 -4.97
CA LEU A 396 6.79 10.58 -3.70
C LEU A 396 6.97 12.10 -3.66
N TRP A 397 8.11 12.61 -4.13
CA TRP A 397 8.34 14.04 -4.31
C TRP A 397 7.28 14.67 -5.22
N ALA A 398 6.98 14.07 -6.38
CA ALA A 398 5.99 14.61 -7.33
C ALA A 398 4.56 14.61 -6.76
N GLN A 399 4.23 13.64 -5.91
CA GLN A 399 2.96 13.62 -5.18
C GLN A 399 2.86 14.81 -4.21
N THR A 400 3.88 14.98 -3.37
CA THR A 400 3.91 16.05 -2.36
C THR A 400 4.03 17.43 -3.00
N ALA A 401 4.84 17.59 -4.04
CA ALA A 401 4.96 18.82 -4.83
C ALA A 401 3.63 19.22 -5.47
N ASN A 402 2.90 18.27 -6.07
CA ASN A 402 1.57 18.57 -6.60
C ASN A 402 0.61 19.06 -5.49
N ASN A 403 0.66 18.46 -4.30
CA ASN A 403 -0.20 18.87 -3.20
C ASN A 403 0.19 20.25 -2.66
N LEU A 404 1.49 20.54 -2.56
CA LEU A 404 2.02 21.86 -2.21
C LEU A 404 1.55 22.92 -3.21
N GLY A 405 1.68 22.65 -4.52
CA GLY A 405 1.18 23.57 -5.55
C GLY A 405 -0.33 23.80 -5.47
N ALA A 406 -1.11 22.78 -5.11
CA ALA A 406 -2.55 22.92 -4.88
C ALA A 406 -2.87 23.77 -3.63
N ALA A 407 -2.09 23.64 -2.56
CA ALA A 407 -2.25 24.44 -1.34
C ALA A 407 -1.89 25.92 -1.58
N CYS A 408 -0.75 26.19 -2.24
CA CYS A 408 -0.36 27.54 -2.66
C CYS A 408 -1.44 28.15 -3.55
N PHE A 409 -1.94 27.41 -4.55
CA PHE A 409 -3.00 27.89 -5.42
C PHE A 409 -4.32 28.18 -4.68
N ALA A 410 -4.68 27.35 -3.70
CA ALA A 410 -5.87 27.55 -2.88
C ALA A 410 -5.76 28.81 -2.00
N LEU A 411 -4.57 29.08 -1.43
CA LEU A 411 -4.32 30.27 -0.63
C LEU A 411 -4.27 31.53 -1.50
N ALA A 412 -3.58 31.50 -2.64
CA ALA A 412 -3.52 32.60 -3.59
C ALA A 412 -4.91 33.08 -4.04
N LYS A 413 -5.85 32.13 -4.24
CA LYS A 413 -7.25 32.48 -4.56
C LYS A 413 -7.96 33.26 -3.46
N GLN A 414 -7.53 33.11 -2.20
CA GLN A 414 -8.11 33.79 -1.04
C GLN A 414 -7.37 35.10 -0.73
N THR A 415 -6.05 35.15 -0.90
CA THR A 415 -5.21 36.31 -0.52
C THR A 415 -4.88 37.24 -1.67
N LYS A 416 -4.95 36.78 -2.93
CA LYS A 416 -4.49 37.50 -4.13
C LYS A 416 -2.99 37.80 -4.11
N GLU A 417 -2.22 36.94 -3.46
CA GLU A 417 -0.76 37.06 -3.41
C GLU A 417 -0.13 36.32 -4.60
N GLU A 418 0.53 37.07 -5.48
CA GLU A 418 1.13 36.58 -6.73
C GLU A 418 2.23 35.54 -6.51
N TYR A 419 3.10 35.72 -5.51
CA TYR A 419 4.20 34.77 -5.21
C TYR A 419 3.70 33.34 -4.94
N LEU A 420 2.47 33.18 -4.42
CA LEU A 420 1.86 31.87 -4.22
C LEU A 420 1.41 31.23 -5.53
N LEU A 421 1.01 32.03 -6.53
CA LEU A 421 0.73 31.54 -7.88
C LEU A 421 2.02 31.09 -8.57
N GLU A 422 3.11 31.86 -8.45
CA GLU A 422 4.42 31.48 -8.99
C GLU A 422 4.93 30.16 -8.37
N GLU A 423 4.84 30.04 -7.04
CA GLU A 423 5.22 28.82 -6.33
C GLU A 423 4.33 27.62 -6.74
N ALA A 424 3.02 27.84 -6.88
CA ALA A 424 2.11 26.80 -7.38
C ALA A 424 2.50 26.32 -8.79
N ALA A 425 2.83 27.25 -9.70
CA ALA A 425 3.27 26.93 -11.05
C ALA A 425 4.56 26.09 -11.04
N LEU A 426 5.54 26.48 -10.24
CA LEU A 426 6.82 25.77 -10.09
C LEU A 426 6.60 24.30 -9.71
N TYR A 427 5.84 24.04 -8.65
CA TYR A 427 5.64 22.67 -8.17
C TYR A 427 4.74 21.84 -9.09
N PHE A 428 3.73 22.42 -9.73
CA PHE A 428 2.95 21.72 -10.74
C PHE A 428 3.81 21.31 -11.95
N GLN A 429 4.67 22.20 -12.45
CA GLN A 429 5.60 21.88 -13.54
C GLN A 429 6.56 20.77 -13.15
N GLY A 430 7.14 20.86 -11.95
CA GLY A 430 8.03 19.83 -11.40
C GLY A 430 7.35 18.46 -11.33
N ALA A 431 6.15 18.38 -10.77
CA ALA A 431 5.38 17.14 -10.69
C ALA A 431 5.04 16.58 -12.09
N ILE A 432 4.68 17.43 -13.05
CA ILE A 432 4.43 17.01 -14.45
C ILE A 432 5.69 16.41 -15.08
N GLN A 433 6.86 17.02 -14.88
CA GLN A 433 8.12 16.51 -15.45
C GLN A 433 8.44 15.10 -14.95
N VAL A 434 8.19 14.82 -13.66
CA VAL A 434 8.36 13.47 -13.11
C VAL A 434 7.30 12.52 -13.68
N TYR A 435 6.02 12.85 -13.58
CA TYR A 435 4.96 11.94 -13.99
C TYR A 435 4.97 11.63 -15.50
N ARG A 436 5.46 12.54 -16.35
CA ARG A 436 5.65 12.26 -17.79
C ARG A 436 6.65 11.14 -18.06
N LYS A 437 7.66 10.97 -17.20
CA LYS A 437 8.66 9.89 -17.30
C LYS A 437 8.13 8.54 -16.84
N VAL A 438 6.94 8.49 -16.23
CA VAL A 438 6.38 7.26 -15.64
C VAL A 438 5.17 6.79 -16.42
N ARG A 439 5.25 5.56 -16.93
CA ARG A 439 4.18 4.94 -17.71
C ARG A 439 2.89 4.84 -16.88
N GLY A 440 1.74 5.06 -17.53
CA GLY A 440 0.42 4.97 -16.87
C GLY A 440 -0.02 6.24 -16.13
N GLN A 441 0.84 7.26 -15.99
CA GLN A 441 0.53 8.49 -15.26
C GLN A 441 -0.10 9.59 -16.13
N LYS A 442 -0.47 9.30 -17.38
CA LYS A 442 -1.06 10.29 -18.31
C LYS A 442 -2.23 11.06 -17.70
N LYS A 443 -3.15 10.36 -17.02
CA LYS A 443 -4.30 11.00 -16.36
C LYS A 443 -3.86 12.01 -15.28
N ARG A 444 -2.82 11.68 -14.50
CA ARG A 444 -2.28 12.61 -13.49
C ARG A 444 -1.68 13.83 -14.17
N VAL A 445 -0.86 13.63 -15.21
CA VAL A 445 -0.29 14.74 -16.00
C VAL A 445 -1.39 15.65 -16.55
N ASP A 446 -2.47 15.10 -17.11
CA ASP A 446 -3.58 15.89 -17.65
C ASP A 446 -4.30 16.72 -16.57
N VAL A 447 -4.47 16.17 -15.35
CA VAL A 447 -5.08 16.88 -14.22
C VAL A 447 -4.18 18.03 -13.75
N ILE A 448 -2.90 17.75 -13.51
CA ILE A 448 -1.95 18.76 -13.01
C ILE A 448 -1.77 19.87 -14.04
N SER A 449 -1.73 19.52 -15.34
CA SER A 449 -1.62 20.51 -16.42
C SER A 449 -2.81 21.47 -16.46
N LYS A 450 -4.03 21.01 -16.12
CA LYS A 450 -5.20 21.88 -16.00
C LYS A 450 -5.11 22.84 -14.81
N ASN A 451 -4.56 22.39 -13.69
CA ASN A 451 -4.33 23.27 -12.55
C ASN A 451 -3.25 24.31 -12.86
N LEU A 452 -2.15 23.90 -13.50
CA LEU A 452 -1.11 24.80 -13.97
C LEU A 452 -1.66 25.86 -14.94
N ALA A 453 -2.47 25.46 -15.92
CA ALA A 453 -3.08 26.40 -16.86
C ALA A 453 -3.95 27.47 -16.16
N ARG A 454 -4.69 27.09 -15.11
CA ARG A 454 -5.48 28.03 -14.31
C ARG A 454 -4.62 29.00 -13.49
N VAL A 455 -3.49 28.53 -12.97
CA VAL A 455 -2.52 29.39 -12.27
C VAL A 455 -1.92 30.39 -13.25
N GLN A 456 -1.50 29.94 -14.43
CA GLN A 456 -0.92 30.79 -15.47
C GLN A 456 -1.89 31.84 -16.00
N GLN A 457 -3.18 31.51 -16.11
CA GLN A 457 -4.20 32.48 -16.47
C GLN A 457 -4.27 33.63 -15.46
N LEU A 458 -4.29 33.32 -14.15
CA LEU A 458 -4.38 34.35 -13.11
C LEU A 458 -3.12 35.23 -13.04
N LEU A 459 -1.93 34.66 -13.24
CA LEU A 459 -0.69 35.44 -13.36
C LEU A 459 -0.72 36.39 -14.57
N GLY A 460 -1.31 35.94 -15.69
CA GLY A 460 -1.47 36.78 -16.88
C GLY A 460 -2.50 37.89 -16.72
N ASP A 461 -3.59 37.63 -15.98
CA ASP A 461 -4.64 38.61 -15.68
C ASP A 461 -4.18 39.68 -14.67
N GLU A 462 -3.15 39.41 -13.84
CA GLU A 462 -2.58 40.39 -12.89
C GLU A 462 -1.48 41.28 -13.54
N ALA A 463 -0.90 40.84 -14.65
CA ALA A 463 0.12 41.58 -15.40
C ALA A 463 -0.44 42.53 -16.48
N ALA A 464 -1.74 42.44 -16.77
CA ALA A 464 -2.48 43.24 -17.77
C ALA A 464 -3.35 44.30 -17.09
#